data_AF-A0A5S3YMM6-F1
#
_entry.id   AF-A0A5S3YMM6-F1
#
_cell.length_a   1.000
_cell.length_b   1.000
_cell.length_c   1.000
_cell.angle_alpha   90.00
_cell.angle_beta   90.00
_cell.angle_gamma   90.00
#
_symmetry.space_group_name_H-M   'P 1'
#
loop_
_entity.id
_entity.type
_entity.pdbx_description
1 polymer ?
#
loop_
_entity_poly.entity_id
_entity_poly.type
_entity_poly.pdbx_seq_one_letter_code
_entity_poly.pdbx_strand_id
1 'polypeptide(L)' 'AQKIFQKQMNVAYELITLDGQDNAVELIVYEAPFFNSKGEVAGIVGMFLDVTQRNELERELVSSKELADRSAKVKGEF' A
#
# COMPACT_ATOMS: atom_id res chain seq x y z
N ALA A 1 -7.66 18.95 -28.74
CA ALA A 1 -6.72 18.04 -28.05
C ALA A 1 -7.00 18.00 -26.55
N GLN A 2 -8.16 17.47 -26.12
CA GLN A 2 -8.66 17.67 -24.75
C GLN A 2 -9.17 16.37 -24.10
N LYS A 3 -8.53 15.23 -24.41
CA LYS A 3 -8.93 13.91 -23.88
C LYS A 3 -7.81 13.12 -23.20
N ILE A 4 -6.61 13.69 -23.08
CA ILE A 4 -5.43 12.96 -22.57
C ILE A 4 -5.20 13.19 -21.06
N PHE A 5 -5.68 14.31 -20.49
CA PHE A 5 -5.40 14.66 -19.09
C PHE A 5 -6.38 14.08 -18.05
N GLN A 6 -7.49 13.46 -18.45
CA GLN A 6 -8.52 13.06 -17.50
C GLN A 6 -8.23 11.71 -16.80
N LYS A 7 -7.24 10.95 -17.25
CA LYS A 7 -7.02 9.56 -16.81
C LYS A 7 -5.88 9.40 -15.79
N GLN A 8 -5.09 10.44 -15.50
CA GLN A 8 -3.84 10.32 -14.75
C GLN A 8 -3.68 11.42 -13.69
N MET A 9 -4.72 11.68 -12.90
CA MET A 9 -4.61 12.51 -11.69
C MET A 9 -4.85 11.72 -10.40
N ASN A 10 -5.22 10.44 -10.50
CA ASN A 10 -5.33 9.56 -9.34
C ASN A 10 -3.96 8.96 -9.08
N VAL A 11 -3.35 9.36 -7.97
CA VAL A 11 -2.02 8.90 -7.57
C VAL A 11 -2.22 7.91 -6.43
N ALA A 12 -1.64 6.72 -6.58
CA ALA A 12 -1.59 5.72 -5.53
C ALA A 12 -0.15 5.27 -5.32
N TYR A 13 0.33 5.32 -4.08
CA TYR A 13 1.69 4.92 -3.73
C TYR A 13 1.75 4.38 -2.31
N GLU A 14 2.78 3.58 -2.07
CA GLU A 14 3.11 3.08 -0.73
C GLU A 14 4.09 4.03 -0.06
N LEU A 15 3.92 4.22 1.24
CA LEU A 15 4.77 5.06 2.07
C LEU A 15 4.96 4.38 3.42
N ILE A 16 6.19 4.41 3.93
CA ILE A 16 6.48 4.07 5.33
C ILE A 16 6.71 5.39 6.07
N THR A 17 5.97 5.60 7.14
CA THR A 17 6.09 6.78 8.01
C THR A 17 6.02 6.37 9.47
N LEU A 18 6.13 7.34 10.38
CA LEU A 18 5.88 7.16 11.80
C LEU A 18 4.46 7.59 12.16
N ASP A 19 3.83 6.89 13.10
CA ASP A 19 2.60 7.31 13.75
C ASP A 19 2.86 8.37 14.84
N GLY A 20 1.83 8.75 15.61
CA GLY A 20 1.97 9.71 16.72
C GLY A 20 2.76 9.20 17.93
N GLN A 21 3.27 7.98 17.89
CA GLN A 21 4.01 7.29 18.95
C GLN A 21 5.39 6.80 18.46
N ASP A 22 5.87 7.31 17.32
CA ASP A 22 7.14 6.92 16.67
C ASP A 22 7.20 5.44 16.22
N ASN A 23 6.06 4.77 16.06
CA ASN A 23 6.01 3.44 15.46
C ASN A 23 5.96 3.54 13.94
N ALA A 24 6.71 2.67 13.25
CA ALA A 24 6.64 2.57 11.80
C ALA A 24 5.27 2.04 11.36
N VAL A 25 4.63 2.75 10.43
CA VAL A 25 3.39 2.36 9.78
C VAL A 25 3.56 2.32 8.26
N GLU A 26 3.04 1.27 7.66
CA GLU A 26 2.99 1.07 6.22
C GLU A 26 1.63 1.57 5.70
N LEU A 27 1.65 2.57 4.83
CA LEU A 27 0.45 3.20 4.29
C LEU A 27 0.36 3.01 2.78
N ILE A 28 -0.85 2.73 2.30
CA ILE A 28 -1.23 2.98 0.91
C ILE A 28 -1.95 4.32 0.86
N VAL A 29 -1.40 5.26 0.10
CA VAL A 29 -1.95 6.60 -0.05
C VAL A 29 -2.65 6.69 -1.40
N TYR A 30 -3.89 7.18 -1.41
CA TYR A 30 -4.67 7.47 -2.61
C TYR A 30 -4.98 8.95 -2.64
N GLU A 31 -4.67 9.64 -3.73
CA GLU A 31 -4.95 11.05 -3.89
C GLU A 31 -5.62 11.33 -5.24
N ALA A 32 -6.65 12.16 -5.23
CA ALA A 32 -7.34 12.60 -6.43
C ALA A 32 -7.77 14.07 -6.30
N PRO A 33 -7.62 14.91 -7.35
CA PRO A 33 -8.18 16.25 -7.34
C PRO A 33 -9.70 16.21 -7.46
N PHE A 34 -10.37 17.22 -6.91
CA PHE A 34 -11.75 17.54 -7.28
C PHE A 34 -11.82 18.94 -7.87
N PHE A 35 -12.81 19.16 -8.73
CA PHE A 35 -12.94 20.35 -9.54
C PHE A 35 -14.19 21.15 -9.15
N ASN A 36 -14.11 22.48 -9.26
CA ASN A 36 -15.27 23.35 -9.08
C ASN A 36 -16.19 23.30 -10.33
N SER A 37 -17.30 24.04 -10.28
CA SER A 37 -18.25 24.14 -11.41
C SER A 37 -17.66 24.76 -12.68
N LYS A 38 -16.51 25.43 -12.59
CA LYS A 38 -15.77 25.99 -13.74
C LYS A 38 -14.72 25.03 -14.31
N GLY A 39 -14.58 23.82 -13.73
CA GLY A 39 -13.58 22.84 -14.13
C GLY A 39 -12.16 23.15 -13.64
N GLU A 40 -12.01 24.07 -12.70
CA GLU A 40 -10.72 24.40 -12.08
C GLU A 40 -10.49 23.51 -10.86
N VAL A 41 -9.23 23.21 -10.54
CA VAL A 41 -8.88 22.40 -9.35
C VAL A 41 -9.36 23.16 -8.10
N ALA A 42 -10.29 22.54 -7.37
CA ALA A 42 -10.83 23.07 -6.14
C ALA A 42 -10.10 22.51 -4.90
N GLY A 43 -9.44 21.37 -5.03
CA GLY A 43 -8.63 20.75 -3.99
C GLY A 43 -8.24 19.32 -4.32
N ILE A 44 -7.66 18.63 -3.34
CA ILE A 44 -7.28 17.22 -3.40
C ILE A 44 -8.04 16.48 -2.29
N VAL A 45 -8.59 15.32 -2.61
CA VAL A 45 -9.07 14.34 -1.64
C VAL A 45 -8.03 13.23 -1.53
N GLY A 46 -7.56 12.98 -0.31
CA GLY A 46 -6.61 11.94 0.03
C GLY A 46 -7.24 10.87 0.92
N MET A 47 -6.84 9.62 0.75
CA MET A 47 -7.14 8.51 1.67
C MET A 47 -5.84 7.79 2.02
N PHE A 48 -5.62 7.59 3.31
CA PHE A 48 -4.49 6.86 3.86
C PHE A 48 -5.02 5.55 4.43
N LEU A 49 -4.58 4.43 3.86
CA LEU A 49 -4.94 3.11 4.33
C LEU A 49 -3.73 2.48 5.04
N ASP A 50 -3.85 2.28 6.35
CA ASP A 50 -2.87 1.52 7.12
C ASP A 50 -2.95 0.04 6.75
N VAL A 51 -1.84 -0.48 6.23
CA VAL A 51 -1.69 -1.89 5.82
C VAL A 51 -0.67 -2.63 6.66
N THR A 52 -0.16 -2.02 7.74
CA THR A 52 0.89 -2.59 8.61
C THR A 52 0.51 -3.97 9.12
N GLN A 53 -0.67 -4.09 9.75
CA GLN A 53 -1.14 -5.37 10.31
C GLN A 53 -1.32 -6.44 9.23
N ARG A 54 -1.87 -6.04 8.08
CA ARG A 54 -2.08 -6.96 6.95
C ARG A 54 -0.75 -7.49 6.44
N ASN A 55 0.22 -6.61 6.19
CA ASN A 55 1.51 -6.99 5.65
C ASN A 55 2.30 -7.84 6.64
N GLU A 56 2.18 -7.58 7.94
CA GLU A 56 2.82 -8.42 8.96
C GLU A 56 2.26 -9.85 8.95
N LEU A 57 0.93 -10.00 8.91
CA LEU A 57 0.31 -11.32 8.81
C LEU A 57 0.69 -12.05 7.51
N GLU A 58 0.78 -11.34 6.38
CA GLU A 58 1.25 -11.92 5.13
C GLU A 58 2.71 -12.39 5.24
N ARG A 59 3.60 -11.61 5.87
CA ARG A 59 5.01 -11.99 6.12
C ARG A 59 5.13 -13.20 7.04
N GLU A 60 4.35 -13.25 8.12
CA GLU A 60 4.33 -14.39 9.05
C GLU A 60 3.89 -15.68 8.35
N LEU A 61 2.84 -15.60 7.52
CA LEU A 61 2.35 -16.75 6.76
C LEU A 61 3.40 -17.26 5.76
N VAL A 62 4.08 -16.37 5.04
CA VAL A 62 5.14 -16.73 4.10
C VAL A 62 6.32 -17.40 4.84
N SER A 63 6.77 -16.79 5.93
CA SER A 63 7.87 -17.31 6.76
C SER A 63 7.57 -18.71 7.32
N SER A 64 6.36 -18.91 7.83
CA SER A 64 5.92 -20.21 8.36
C SER A 64 5.94 -21.30 7.29
N LYS A 65 5.44 -20.98 6.08
CA LYS A 65 5.44 -21.91 4.95
C LYS A 65 6.86 -22.27 4.52
N GLU A 66 7.75 -21.29 4.40
CA GLU A 66 9.15 -21.53 4.03
C GLU A 66 9.91 -22.38 5.06
N LEU A 67 9.60 -22.24 6.35
CA LEU A 67 10.18 -23.04 7.41
C LEU A 67 9.72 -24.50 7.33
N ALA A 68 8.43 -24.72 7.06
CA ALA A 68 7.87 -26.06 6.87
C ALA A 68 8.48 -26.75 5.64
N ASP A 69 8.56 -26.05 4.51
CA ASP A 69 9.13 -26.57 3.26
C ASP A 69 10.62 -26.94 3.42
N ARG A 70 11.41 -26.11 4.11
CA ARG A 70 12.82 -26.42 4.42
C ARG A 70 12.94 -27.65 5.32
N SER A 71 12.11 -27.74 6.35
CA SER A 71 12.10 -28.89 7.27
C SER A 71 11.73 -30.19 6.57
N ALA A 72 10.80 -30.14 5.62
CA ALA A 72 10.40 -31.29 4.80
C ALA A 72 11.54 -31.75 3.86
N LYS A 73 12.27 -30.83 3.23
CA LYS A 73 13.43 -31.16 2.39
C LYS A 73 14.55 -31.81 3.18
N VAL A 74 14.93 -31.20 4.31
CA VAL A 74 16.00 -31.74 5.17
C VAL A 74 15.65 -33.15 5.63
N LYS A 75 14.41 -33.42 6.06
CA LYS A 75 13.97 -34.77 6.46
C LYS A 75 13.86 -35.76 5.30
N GLY A 76 13.74 -35.32 4.06
CA GLY A 76 13.69 -36.20 2.89
C GLY A 76 15.07 -36.63 2.36
N GLU A 77 16.13 -35.96 2.79
CA GLU A 77 17.53 -36.27 2.45
C GLU A 77 18.25 -37.13 3.51
N PHE A 78 17.56 -37.45 4.62
CA PHE A 78 17.97 -38.42 5.65
C PHE A 78 17.12 -39.69 5.55
#